data_AF-A0A673WN34-F1
#
_entry.id   AF-A0A673WN34-F1
#
_cell.length_a   1.000
_cell.length_b   1.000
_cell.length_c   1.000
_cell.angle_alpha   90.00
_cell.angle_beta   90.00
_cell.angle_gamma   90.00
#
_symmetry.space_group_name_H-M   'P 1'
#
loop_
_entity.id
_entity.type
_entity.pdbx_description
1 polymer ?
#
loop_
_entity_poly.entity_id
_entity_poly.type
_entity_poly.pdbx_seq_one_letter_code
_entity_poly.pdbx_strand_id
1 'polypeptide(L)'
;MADFLPTRSVLNQCFPVCLLTSTEVEQLRKSKEIDKSLSRDKTYAERLVKILLLGAGESGKSTFLKQMRIIHGQDFDQQDREEFRATIYSNVIKGVRVLVDAREKLHIPWGSPDNQVHGDNVMSFDTRSAMMANGQVEMSVFLKYLPSIQVLWADSGIQQAYDRRREFQLVSTHTPGEKGTHSQGKNPQFQPVLSTQGKQE
;
A
#
# COMPACT_ATOMS: atom_id res chain seq x y z
N MET A 1 -7.61 -32.04 81.87
CA MET A 1 -7.25 -30.69 81.42
C MET A 1 -5.72 -30.71 81.32
N ALA A 2 -5.11 -31.08 80.19
CA ALA A 2 -5.01 -30.30 78.94
C ALA A 2 -4.50 -28.88 79.25
N ASP A 3 -3.37 -28.35 78.80
CA ASP A 3 -2.30 -28.66 77.84
C ASP A 3 -1.08 -27.84 78.36
N PHE A 4 0.18 -27.99 77.96
CA PHE A 4 0.75 -27.36 76.76
C PHE A 4 2.28 -27.53 76.85
N LEU A 5 2.88 -28.26 75.92
CA LEU A 5 4.36 -28.30 75.75
C LEU A 5 4.80 -27.06 74.95
N PRO A 6 5.99 -26.48 75.22
CA PRO A 6 6.52 -25.42 74.38
C PRO A 6 7.10 -26.01 73.09
N THR A 7 6.57 -25.53 71.97
CA THR A 7 6.94 -25.85 70.61
C THR A 7 8.38 -25.42 70.31
N ARG A 8 9.13 -26.38 69.77
CA ARG A 8 10.45 -26.21 69.15
C ARG A 8 10.37 -25.36 67.88
N SER A 9 11.55 -24.85 67.54
CA SER A 9 12.10 -24.59 66.19
C SER A 9 11.63 -23.34 65.43
N VAL A 10 12.38 -22.27 65.65
CA VAL A 10 12.78 -21.30 64.61
C VAL A 10 13.72 -22.00 63.63
N LEU A 11 13.17 -22.49 62.52
CA LEU A 11 13.89 -22.73 61.28
C LEU A 11 12.97 -22.32 60.13
N ASN A 12 13.09 -21.06 59.73
CA ASN A 12 12.53 -20.60 58.47
C ASN A 12 13.63 -19.86 57.69
N GLN A 13 14.63 -20.64 57.28
CA GLN A 13 15.60 -20.26 56.26
C GLN A 13 15.43 -21.17 55.05
N CYS A 14 15.21 -20.54 53.90
CA CYS A 14 15.41 -21.04 52.53
C CYS A 14 14.70 -22.35 52.14
N PHE A 15 13.45 -22.29 51.65
CA PHE A 15 13.01 -23.19 50.57
C PHE A 15 11.81 -22.61 49.79
N PRO A 16 11.97 -22.22 48.52
CA PRO A 16 10.82 -22.22 47.61
C PRO A 16 11.16 -22.84 46.23
N VAL A 17 11.89 -23.96 46.20
CA VAL A 17 12.15 -24.70 44.94
C VAL A 17 11.81 -26.19 45.04
N CYS A 18 11.48 -26.72 46.23
CA CYS A 18 11.36 -28.18 46.42
C CYS A 18 9.93 -28.77 46.31
N LEU A 19 8.89 -27.95 46.09
CA LEU A 19 7.48 -28.40 46.03
C LEU A 19 6.77 -28.11 44.70
N LEU A 20 7.46 -27.52 43.73
CA LEU A 20 6.87 -27.23 42.42
C LEU A 20 6.88 -28.50 41.58
N THR A 21 5.73 -28.82 40.98
CA THR A 21 5.66 -29.81 39.91
C THR A 21 6.56 -29.37 38.74
N SER A 22 7.08 -30.31 37.95
CA SER A 22 7.96 -29.99 36.83
C SER A 22 7.33 -28.98 35.86
N THR A 23 6.01 -29.04 35.72
CA THR A 23 5.19 -28.11 34.94
C THR A 23 5.18 -26.70 35.53
N GLU A 24 5.02 -26.54 36.84
CA GLU A 24 5.04 -25.21 37.49
C GLU A 24 6.43 -24.56 37.42
N VAL A 25 7.52 -25.35 37.54
CA VAL A 25 8.88 -24.84 37.33
C VAL A 25 9.06 -24.34 35.90
N GLU A 26 8.52 -25.06 34.91
CA GLU A 26 8.57 -24.65 33.51
C GLU A 26 7.72 -23.41 33.24
N GLN A 27 6.52 -23.31 33.83
CA GLN A 27 5.67 -22.12 33.75
C GLN A 27 6.35 -20.90 34.38
N LEU A 28 7.01 -21.06 35.53
CA LEU A 28 7.74 -19.97 36.18
C LEU A 28 8.94 -19.52 35.33
N ARG A 29 9.63 -20.45 34.67
CA ARG A 29 10.71 -20.12 33.72
C ARG A 29 10.17 -19.34 32.52
N LYS A 30 9.10 -19.82 31.89
CA LYS A 30 8.42 -19.13 30.78
C LYS A 30 7.93 -17.74 31.19
N SER A 31 7.31 -17.62 32.37
CA SER A 31 6.85 -16.34 32.92
C SER A 31 8.01 -15.34 33.11
N LYS A 32 9.12 -15.78 33.70
CA LYS A 32 10.33 -14.95 33.84
C LYS A 32 10.93 -14.53 32.49
N GLU A 33 10.89 -15.39 31.48
CA GLU A 33 11.34 -15.06 30.13
C GLU A 33 10.43 -14.00 29.47
N ILE A 34 9.11 -14.12 29.64
CA ILE A 34 8.12 -13.15 29.18
C ILE A 34 8.30 -11.80 29.87
N ASP A 35 8.48 -11.77 31.19
CA ASP A 35 8.72 -10.52 31.93
C ASP A 35 10.00 -9.83 31.46
N LYS A 36 11.04 -10.62 31.14
CA LYS A 36 12.30 -10.11 30.60
C LYS A 36 12.12 -9.55 29.19
N SER A 37 11.33 -10.18 28.31
CA SER A 37 11.02 -9.62 26.99
C SER A 37 10.17 -8.35 27.09
N LEU A 38 9.15 -8.33 27.95
CA LEU A 38 8.30 -7.16 28.20
C LEU A 38 9.11 -5.97 28.71
N SER A 39 10.05 -6.18 29.63
CA SER A 39 10.93 -5.12 30.13
C SER A 39 11.80 -4.53 29.01
N ARG A 40 12.35 -5.39 28.13
CA ARG A 40 13.13 -4.93 26.96
C ARG A 40 12.28 -4.13 25.99
N ASP A 41 11.08 -4.61 25.67
CA ASP A 41 10.16 -3.97 24.73
C ASP A 41 9.66 -2.61 25.27
N LYS A 42 9.44 -2.51 26.58
CA LYS A 42 9.10 -1.24 27.25
C LYS A 42 10.19 -0.20 27.06
N THR A 43 11.46 -0.54 27.35
CA THR A 43 12.58 0.39 27.18
C THR A 43 12.80 0.75 25.71
N TYR A 44 12.56 -0.19 24.78
CA TYR A 44 12.60 0.10 23.34
C TYR A 44 11.49 1.09 22.96
N ALA A 45 10.25 0.85 23.39
CA ALA A 45 9.10 1.70 23.10
C ALA A 45 9.23 3.11 23.68
N GLU A 46 9.83 3.26 24.88
CA GLU A 46 10.12 4.56 25.49
C GLU A 46 11.11 5.40 24.67
N ARG A 47 11.98 4.76 23.87
CA ARG A 47 12.93 5.42 22.99
C ARG A 47 12.38 5.69 21.58
N LEU A 48 11.23 5.12 21.23
CA LEU A 48 10.62 5.31 19.91
C LEU A 48 9.92 6.66 19.81
N VAL A 49 10.24 7.42 18.77
CA VAL A 49 9.52 8.64 18.41
C VAL A 49 8.38 8.29 17.46
N LYS A 50 7.14 8.56 17.87
CA LYS A 50 5.94 8.34 17.04
C LYS A 50 5.61 9.61 16.26
N ILE A 51 5.50 9.49 14.95
CA ILE A 51 5.15 10.59 14.05
C ILE A 51 3.80 10.29 13.42
N LEU A 52 2.85 11.23 13.50
CA LEU A 52 1.56 11.13 12.82
C LEU A 52 1.53 12.09 11.62
N LEU A 53 1.31 11.53 10.43
CA LEU A 53 1.17 12.31 9.21
C LEU A 53 -0.30 12.66 8.97
N LEU A 54 -0.63 13.94 9.08
CA LEU A 54 -1.97 14.48 8.83
C LEU A 54 -2.00 15.29 7.53
N GLY A 55 -3.11 15.19 6.79
CA GLY A 55 -3.31 15.93 5.55
C GLY A 55 -4.53 15.41 4.78
N ALA A 56 -5.04 16.22 3.86
CA ALA A 56 -6.18 15.89 3.00
C ALA A 56 -5.97 14.57 2.22
N GLY A 57 -7.06 14.00 1.69
CA GLY A 57 -6.97 12.90 0.72
C GLY A 57 -5.98 13.26 -0.39
N GLU A 58 -5.14 12.30 -0.80
CA GLU A 58 -4.16 12.48 -1.90
C GLU A 58 -2.99 13.46 -1.63
N SER A 59 -2.83 14.00 -0.42
CA SER A 59 -1.74 14.93 -0.06
C SER A 59 -0.31 14.34 -0.07
N GLY A 60 -0.12 13.15 -0.62
CA GLY A 60 1.21 12.51 -0.73
C GLY A 60 1.74 11.86 0.56
N LYS A 61 0.92 11.63 1.59
CA LYS A 61 1.36 10.97 2.86
C LYS A 61 1.98 9.60 2.61
N SER A 62 1.32 8.77 1.81
CA SER A 62 1.84 7.44 1.45
C SER A 62 3.13 7.54 0.64
N THR A 63 3.26 8.57 -0.20
CA THR A 63 4.49 8.85 -0.95
C THR A 63 5.63 9.25 -0.01
N PHE A 64 5.36 10.10 0.99
CA PHE A 64 6.36 10.46 2.00
C PHE A 64 6.86 9.23 2.77
N LEU A 65 5.95 8.35 3.23
CA LEU A 65 6.34 7.12 3.92
C LEU A 65 7.16 6.18 3.02
N LYS A 66 6.81 6.07 1.74
CA LYS A 66 7.60 5.30 0.75
C LYS A 66 9.00 5.89 0.57
N GLN A 67 9.13 7.21 0.48
CA GLN A 67 10.43 7.87 0.40
C GLN A 67 11.25 7.66 1.69
N MET A 68 10.62 7.66 2.86
CA MET A 68 11.31 7.35 4.12
C MET A 68 11.88 5.92 4.10
N ARG A 69 11.13 4.92 3.62
CA ARG A 69 11.65 3.55 3.45
C ARG A 69 12.89 3.52 2.56
N ILE A 70 12.85 4.21 1.42
CA ILE A 70 13.98 4.30 0.47
C ILE A 70 15.22 4.94 1.13
N ILE A 71 15.04 6.06 1.82
CA ILE A 71 16.16 6.80 2.45
C ILE A 71 16.79 5.97 3.59
N HIS A 72 16.00 5.18 4.31
CA HIS A 72 16.48 4.31 5.39
C HIS A 72 17.03 2.96 4.91
N GLY A 73 17.18 2.76 3.58
CA GLY A 73 17.77 1.55 3.01
C GLY A 73 16.93 0.30 3.23
N GLN A 74 15.61 0.44 3.44
CA GLN A 74 14.70 -0.69 3.43
C GLN A 74 14.31 -0.99 1.99
N ASP A 75 14.84 -2.09 1.47
CA ASP A 75 14.46 -2.58 0.14
C ASP A 75 12.98 -2.99 0.10
N PHE A 76 12.39 -2.85 -1.08
CA PHE A 76 11.07 -3.39 -1.36
C PHE A 76 11.24 -4.84 -1.79
N ASP A 77 10.58 -5.74 -1.08
CA ASP A 77 10.61 -7.15 -1.41
C ASP A 77 9.78 -7.45 -2.68
N GLN A 78 9.79 -8.71 -3.10
CA GLN A 78 9.05 -9.12 -4.29
C GLN A 78 7.53 -8.95 -4.10
N GLN A 79 7.03 -9.12 -2.87
CA GLN A 79 5.62 -8.97 -2.54
C GLN A 79 5.17 -7.50 -2.62
N ASP A 80 5.92 -6.58 -2.02
CA ASP A 80 5.75 -5.12 -2.11
C ASP A 80 5.67 -4.69 -3.58
N ARG A 81 6.54 -5.24 -4.44
CA ARG A 81 6.57 -4.95 -5.88
C ARG A 81 5.31 -5.41 -6.60
N GLU A 82 4.80 -6.60 -6.27
CA GLU A 82 3.56 -7.13 -6.82
C GLU A 82 2.35 -6.28 -6.39
N GLU A 83 2.31 -5.88 -5.13
CA GLU A 83 1.28 -4.97 -4.62
C GLU A 83 1.32 -3.59 -5.31
N PHE A 84 2.52 -3.06 -5.58
CA PHE A 84 2.67 -1.82 -6.34
C PHE A 84 2.18 -1.97 -7.78
N ARG A 85 2.49 -3.09 -8.46
CA ARG A 85 2.00 -3.36 -9.82
C ARG A 85 0.49 -3.35 -9.87
N ALA A 86 -0.17 -4.09 -8.97
CA ALA A 86 -1.62 -4.14 -8.91
C ALA A 86 -2.25 -2.76 -8.63
N THR A 87 -1.61 -1.96 -7.76
CA THR A 87 -2.03 -0.58 -7.49
C THR A 87 -1.91 0.29 -8.75
N ILE A 88 -0.80 0.17 -9.51
CA ILE A 88 -0.61 0.89 -10.76
C ILE A 88 -1.71 0.54 -11.77
N TYR A 89 -2.01 -0.74 -11.96
CA TYR A 89 -3.08 -1.18 -12.88
C TYR A 89 -4.44 -0.61 -12.50
N SER A 90 -4.79 -0.66 -11.21
CA SER A 90 -6.02 -0.07 -10.69
C SER A 90 -6.09 1.44 -10.97
N ASN A 91 -5.00 2.16 -10.73
CA ASN A 91 -4.95 3.61 -10.94
C ASN A 91 -5.07 4.00 -12.41
N VAL A 92 -4.46 3.24 -13.32
CA VAL A 92 -4.58 3.49 -14.77
C VAL A 92 -6.02 3.30 -15.23
N ILE A 93 -6.68 2.18 -14.89
CA ILE A 93 -8.07 1.92 -15.29
C ILE A 93 -9.01 2.99 -14.71
N LYS A 94 -8.86 3.31 -13.42
CA LYS A 94 -9.65 4.38 -12.76
C LYS A 94 -9.42 5.73 -13.44
N GLY A 95 -8.18 6.07 -13.77
CA GLY A 95 -7.83 7.32 -14.43
C GLY A 95 -8.49 7.46 -15.80
N VAL A 96 -8.43 6.42 -16.64
CA VAL A 96 -9.08 6.41 -17.95
C VAL A 96 -10.60 6.49 -17.81
N ARG A 97 -11.18 5.77 -16.84
CA ARG A 97 -12.63 5.84 -16.56
C ARG A 97 -13.08 7.26 -16.22
N VAL A 98 -12.31 7.96 -15.37
CA VAL A 98 -12.57 9.37 -15.04
C VAL A 98 -12.48 10.26 -16.29
N LEU A 99 -11.53 10.00 -17.19
CA LEU A 99 -11.43 10.77 -18.44
C LEU A 99 -12.61 10.55 -19.38
N VAL A 100 -13.11 9.32 -19.50
CA VAL A 100 -14.31 9.00 -20.29
C VAL A 100 -15.54 9.71 -19.71
N ASP A 101 -15.74 9.62 -18.39
CA ASP A 101 -16.83 10.30 -17.67
C ASP A 101 -16.72 11.83 -17.77
N ALA A 102 -15.50 12.38 -17.65
CA ALA A 102 -15.26 13.81 -17.82
C ALA A 102 -15.56 14.28 -19.25
N ARG A 103 -15.17 13.51 -20.27
CA ARG A 103 -15.48 13.79 -21.67
C ARG A 103 -17.00 13.92 -21.89
N GLU A 104 -17.79 13.03 -21.29
CA GLU A 104 -19.25 13.07 -21.36
C GLU A 104 -19.82 14.33 -20.66
N LYS A 105 -19.37 14.61 -19.43
CA LYS A 105 -19.80 15.78 -18.64
C LYS A 105 -19.42 17.12 -19.26
N LEU A 106 -18.28 17.16 -19.96
CA LEU A 106 -17.79 18.35 -20.66
C LEU A 106 -18.33 18.46 -22.09
N HIS A 107 -19.19 17.52 -22.51
CA HIS A 107 -19.77 17.45 -23.85
C HIS A 107 -18.72 17.49 -24.99
N ILE A 108 -17.55 16.90 -24.76
CA ILE A 108 -16.49 16.81 -25.78
C ILE A 108 -16.83 15.62 -26.70
N PRO A 109 -16.89 15.77 -28.04
CA PRO A 109 -17.13 14.65 -28.94
C PRO A 109 -15.95 13.67 -28.98
N TRP A 110 -16.19 12.44 -29.42
CA TRP A 110 -15.08 11.50 -29.67
C TRP A 110 -14.28 11.95 -30.88
N GLY A 111 -12.97 11.70 -30.87
CA GLY A 111 -12.12 11.87 -32.06
C GLY A 111 -12.47 10.86 -33.15
N SER A 112 -12.68 9.60 -32.75
CA SER A 112 -13.26 8.56 -33.61
C SER A 112 -14.54 7.98 -32.99
N PRO A 113 -15.65 7.87 -33.73
CA PRO A 113 -16.89 7.31 -33.21
C PRO A 113 -16.75 5.85 -32.75
N ASP A 114 -15.80 5.09 -33.32
CA ASP A 114 -15.51 3.70 -32.93
C ASP A 114 -14.99 3.59 -31.49
N ASN A 115 -14.45 4.68 -30.94
CA ASN A 115 -13.91 4.71 -29.58
C ASN A 115 -14.99 4.65 -28.49
N GLN A 116 -16.26 4.86 -28.85
CA GLN A 116 -17.39 4.66 -27.94
C GLN A 116 -17.38 3.23 -27.36
N VAL A 117 -17.14 2.22 -28.21
CA VAL A 117 -17.12 0.80 -27.77
C VAL A 117 -16.02 0.56 -26.74
N HIS A 118 -14.85 1.18 -26.93
CA HIS A 118 -13.75 1.12 -25.97
C HIS A 118 -14.07 1.85 -24.67
N GLY A 119 -14.76 3.00 -24.75
CA GLY A 119 -15.26 3.75 -23.60
C GLY A 119 -16.22 2.92 -22.76
N ASP A 120 -17.23 2.32 -23.39
CA ASP A 120 -18.22 1.47 -22.74
C ASP A 120 -17.57 0.25 -22.07
N ASN A 121 -16.59 -0.37 -22.74
CA ASN A 121 -15.82 -1.48 -22.19
C ASN A 121 -15.08 -1.08 -20.89
N VAL A 122 -14.38 0.06 -20.88
CA VAL A 122 -13.68 0.55 -19.68
C VAL A 122 -14.67 0.98 -18.58
N MET A 123 -15.81 1.57 -18.95
CA MET A 123 -16.86 1.96 -18.00
C MET A 123 -17.55 0.76 -17.33
N SER A 124 -17.61 -0.38 -18.04
CA SER A 124 -18.14 -1.64 -17.52
C SER A 124 -17.24 -2.30 -16.46
N PHE A 125 -16.01 -1.79 -16.28
CA PHE A 125 -15.09 -2.28 -15.25
C PHE A 125 -15.68 -2.06 -13.86
N ASP A 126 -16.09 -3.14 -13.22
CA ASP A 126 -16.62 -3.11 -11.86
C ASP A 126 -15.48 -3.15 -10.83
N THR A 127 -15.26 -2.01 -10.19
CA THR A 127 -14.32 -1.82 -9.08
C THR A 127 -14.68 -2.67 -7.84
N ARG A 128 -15.87 -3.29 -7.79
CA ARG A 128 -16.36 -4.13 -6.68
C ARG A 128 -16.45 -5.63 -7.01
N SER A 129 -16.09 -6.05 -8.23
CA SER A 129 -16.27 -7.43 -8.70
C SER A 129 -15.14 -8.38 -8.24
N ALA A 130 -15.43 -9.69 -8.26
CA ALA A 130 -14.55 -10.82 -7.93
C ALA A 130 -13.24 -10.90 -8.74
N MET A 131 -13.01 -9.98 -9.69
CA MET A 131 -11.74 -9.77 -10.39
C MET A 131 -10.68 -9.06 -9.54
N MET A 132 -11.02 -8.66 -8.31
CA MET A 132 -10.05 -8.19 -7.32
C MET A 132 -9.86 -9.21 -6.21
N ALA A 133 -8.80 -10.02 -6.28
CA ALA A 133 -8.29 -10.69 -5.10
C ALA A 133 -7.70 -9.61 -4.18
N ASN A 134 -8.16 -9.51 -2.93
CA ASN A 134 -7.65 -8.56 -1.93
C ASN A 134 -7.73 -7.06 -2.33
N GLY A 135 -8.65 -6.67 -3.22
CA GLY A 135 -8.78 -5.28 -3.68
C GLY A 135 -7.72 -4.85 -4.70
N GLN A 136 -6.99 -5.80 -5.28
CA GLN A 136 -5.92 -5.60 -6.24
C GLN A 136 -6.30 -6.11 -7.63
N VAL A 137 -5.95 -5.36 -8.68
CA VAL A 137 -6.23 -5.75 -10.06
C VAL A 137 -5.15 -6.72 -10.54
N GLU A 138 -5.56 -7.93 -10.88
CA GLU A 138 -4.70 -8.94 -11.49
C GLU A 138 -4.17 -8.49 -12.85
N MET A 139 -2.94 -8.91 -13.17
CA MET A 139 -2.29 -8.61 -14.45
C MET A 139 -3.14 -9.07 -15.64
N SER A 140 -3.71 -10.27 -15.55
CA SER A 140 -4.53 -10.86 -16.62
C SER A 140 -5.74 -9.99 -16.95
N VAL A 141 -6.36 -9.38 -15.94
CA VAL A 141 -7.48 -8.47 -16.10
C VAL A 141 -7.00 -7.16 -16.75
N PHE A 142 -5.90 -6.59 -16.27
CA PHE A 142 -5.34 -5.37 -16.86
C PHE A 142 -5.04 -5.53 -18.35
N LEU A 143 -4.42 -6.65 -18.74
CA LEU A 143 -4.10 -6.93 -20.14
C LEU A 143 -5.34 -7.03 -21.05
N LYS A 144 -6.50 -7.43 -20.53
CA LYS A 144 -7.76 -7.44 -21.28
C LYS A 144 -8.24 -6.03 -21.63
N TYR A 145 -8.02 -5.05 -20.75
CA TYR A 145 -8.42 -3.66 -20.96
C TYR A 145 -7.35 -2.81 -21.66
N LEU A 146 -6.09 -3.25 -21.65
CA LEU A 146 -4.96 -2.51 -22.21
C LEU A 146 -5.18 -2.02 -23.66
N PRO A 147 -5.70 -2.81 -24.61
CA PRO A 147 -5.95 -2.31 -25.96
C PRO A 147 -6.96 -1.17 -26.01
N SER A 148 -8.04 -1.28 -25.21
CA SER A 148 -9.06 -0.21 -25.14
C SER A 148 -8.48 1.05 -24.51
N ILE A 149 -7.63 0.92 -23.48
CA ILE A 149 -6.94 2.05 -22.86
C ILE A 149 -6.00 2.75 -23.84
N GLN A 150 -5.23 2.01 -24.63
CA GLN A 150 -4.31 2.58 -25.61
C GLN A 150 -5.05 3.37 -26.70
N VAL A 151 -6.13 2.80 -27.24
CA VAL A 151 -6.96 3.47 -28.25
C VAL A 151 -7.62 4.72 -27.69
N LEU A 152 -8.19 4.63 -26.48
CA LEU A 152 -8.81 5.79 -25.80
C LEU A 152 -7.79 6.88 -25.50
N TRP A 153 -6.57 6.54 -25.07
CA TRP A 153 -5.54 7.53 -24.80
C TRP A 153 -5.10 8.27 -26.08
N ALA A 154 -5.10 7.58 -27.23
CA ALA A 154 -4.80 8.21 -28.51
C ALA A 154 -5.94 9.09 -29.07
N ASP A 155 -7.15 9.00 -28.50
CA ASP A 155 -8.31 9.77 -28.95
C ASP A 155 -8.18 11.26 -28.63
N SER A 156 -8.50 12.11 -29.61
CA SER A 156 -8.42 13.56 -29.44
C SER A 156 -9.42 14.11 -28.40
N GLY A 157 -10.59 13.50 -28.25
CA GLY A 157 -11.60 13.89 -27.26
C GLY A 157 -11.13 13.59 -25.83
N ILE A 158 -10.47 12.45 -25.63
CA ILE A 158 -9.86 12.10 -24.34
C ILE A 158 -8.67 13.01 -24.02
N GLN A 159 -7.81 13.31 -24.99
CA GLN A 159 -6.71 14.28 -24.79
C GLN A 159 -7.25 15.67 -24.42
N GLN A 160 -8.31 16.15 -25.08
CA GLN A 160 -8.97 17.41 -24.72
C GLN A 160 -9.56 17.39 -23.30
N ALA A 161 -10.17 16.28 -22.89
CA ALA A 161 -10.64 16.12 -21.51
C ALA A 161 -9.47 16.16 -20.51
N TYR A 162 -8.33 15.56 -20.85
CA TYR A 162 -7.12 15.57 -20.02
C TYR A 162 -6.48 16.97 -19.91
N ASP A 163 -6.52 17.79 -20.96
CA ASP A 163 -6.07 19.18 -20.89
C ASP A 163 -6.89 20.00 -19.89
N ARG A 164 -8.18 19.68 -19.77
CA ARG A 164 -9.13 20.25 -18.81
C ARG A 164 -9.18 19.52 -17.47
N ARG A 165 -8.19 18.68 -17.14
CA ARG A 165 -8.11 17.89 -15.88
C ARG A 165 -8.21 18.69 -14.59
N ARG A 166 -8.11 20.01 -14.62
CA ARG A 166 -8.29 20.87 -13.43
C ARG A 166 -9.77 21.00 -13.03
N GLU A 167 -10.69 20.69 -13.94
CA GLU A 167 -12.13 20.81 -13.72
C GLU A 167 -12.74 19.58 -13.01
N PHE A 168 -11.97 18.50 -12.84
CA PHE A 168 -12.39 17.26 -12.20
C PHE A 168 -11.24 16.61 -11.43
N GLN A 169 -11.55 15.62 -10.59
CA GLN A 169 -10.55 14.90 -9.81
C GLN A 169 -10.00 13.73 -10.60
N LEU A 170 -8.80 13.91 -11.17
CA LEU A 170 -8.02 12.84 -11.79
C LEU A 170 -6.90 12.45 -10.83
N VAL A 171 -6.69 11.15 -10.60
CA VAL A 171 -5.61 10.65 -9.75
C VAL A 171 -4.27 11.19 -10.28
N SER A 172 -3.71 12.16 -9.57
CA SER A 172 -2.40 12.72 -9.90
C SER A 172 -1.33 11.72 -9.50
N THR A 173 -0.75 11.02 -10.47
CA THR A 173 0.56 10.40 -10.31
C THR A 173 1.56 11.54 -10.20
N HIS A 174 1.79 12.05 -8.99
CA HIS A 174 2.87 12.99 -8.74
C HIS A 174 4.20 12.31 -9.10
N THR A 175 4.66 12.49 -10.33
CA THR A 175 6.07 12.38 -10.68
C THR A 175 6.75 13.60 -10.05
N PRO A 176 7.69 13.42 -9.10
CA PRO A 176 8.49 14.53 -8.61
C PRO A 176 9.45 14.91 -9.74
N GLY A 177 9.06 15.83 -10.63
CA GLY A 177 9.94 16.16 -11.76
C GLY A 177 9.53 17.30 -12.69
N GLU A 178 8.25 17.60 -12.92
CA GLU A 178 7.88 18.62 -13.91
C GLU A 178 7.34 19.90 -13.26
N LYS A 179 8.27 20.70 -12.75
CA LYS A 179 8.03 22.14 -12.57
C LYS A 179 8.16 22.81 -13.94
N GLY A 180 7.01 23.22 -14.47
CA GLY A 180 6.82 24.41 -15.32
C GLY A 180 7.73 24.57 -16.53
N THR A 181 7.25 24.14 -17.70
CA THR A 181 7.38 24.98 -18.91
C THR A 181 6.07 24.95 -19.68
N HIS A 182 5.52 26.14 -19.87
CA HIS A 182 4.35 26.40 -20.69
C HIS A 182 4.86 26.56 -22.12
N SER A 183 4.93 25.49 -22.91
CA SER A 183 5.04 25.57 -24.37
C SER A 183 5.09 24.18 -25.02
N GLN A 184 4.16 23.97 -25.95
CA GLN A 184 4.29 23.15 -27.17
C GLN A 184 4.37 21.63 -27.01
N GLY A 185 3.22 20.99 -27.23
CA GLY A 185 3.07 19.91 -28.23
C GLY A 185 4.07 18.76 -28.16
N LYS A 186 4.08 18.00 -27.06
CA LYS A 186 4.65 16.65 -27.05
C LYS A 186 3.68 15.70 -26.37
N ASN A 187 3.09 14.82 -27.18
CA ASN A 187 2.34 13.65 -26.71
C ASN A 187 3.16 12.91 -25.65
N PRO A 188 2.63 12.65 -24.45
CA PRO A 188 3.27 11.75 -23.50
C PRO A 188 3.27 10.35 -24.10
N GLN A 189 4.40 9.93 -24.65
CA GLN A 189 4.63 8.54 -25.02
C GLN A 189 4.50 7.69 -23.76
N PHE A 190 3.50 6.81 -23.71
CA PHE A 190 3.46 5.72 -22.75
C PHE A 190 4.64 4.79 -23.06
N GLN A 191 5.76 4.96 -22.37
CA GLN A 191 6.83 3.97 -22.38
C GLN A 191 6.56 2.96 -21.26
N PRO A 192 6.15 1.72 -21.56
CA PRO A 192 6.20 0.65 -20.58
C PRO A 192 7.67 0.40 -20.24
N VAL A 193 8.02 0.51 -18.95
CA VAL A 193 9.36 0.18 -18.43
C VAL A 193 9.52 -1.34 -18.47
N LEU A 194 9.80 -1.86 -19.65
CA LEU A 194 10.17 -3.25 -19.90
C LEU A 194 11.33 -3.26 -20.88
N SER A 195 12.55 -3.05 -20.38
CA SER A 195 13.80 -3.65 -20.87
C SER A 195 15.01 -2.93 -20.29
N THR A 196 15.65 -3.52 -19.28
CA THR A 196 17.11 -3.48 -19.06
C THR A 196 17.48 -4.52 -17.99
N GLN A 197 17.26 -5.79 -18.31
CA GLN A 197 18.12 -6.86 -17.80
C GLN A 197 18.40 -7.78 -18.99
N GLY A 198 19.65 -7.72 -19.46
CA GLY A 198 20.10 -8.46 -20.63
C GLY A 198 21.36 -7.85 -21.24
N LYS A 199 22.43 -7.74 -20.45
CA LYS A 199 23.82 -7.69 -20.91
C LYS A 199 24.72 -8.19 -19.78
N GLN A 200 24.77 -9.52 -19.66
CA GLN A 200 25.98 -10.22 -19.23
C GLN A 200 26.58 -10.80 -20.52
N GLU A 201 27.68 -10.19 -20.96
CA GLU A 201 28.91 -10.79 -21.49
C GLU A 201 29.88 -9.66 -21.86
#